data_AF-A0A4Q7KET3-F1
#
_entry.id   AF-A0A4Q7KET3-F1
#
_cell.length_a   1.000
_cell.length_b   1.000
_cell.length_c   1.000
_cell.angle_alpha   90.00
_cell.angle_beta   90.00
_cell.angle_gamma   90.00
#
_symmetry.space_group_name_H-M   'P 1'
#
loop_
_entity.id
_entity.type
_entity.pdbx_description
1 polymer ?
#
loop_
_entity_poly.entity_id
_entity_poly.type
_entity_poly.pdbx_seq_one_letter_code
_entity_poly.pdbx_strand_id
1 'polypeptide(L)' 'MDGMSRIQPENPKREWLVRCEDGGGDLAVCAITVSRGTIELFGPDDEQTTLSGSHIADYRQALDEAIAQAEHDLSGTPVT' A
#
# COMPACT_ATOMS: atom_id res chain seq x y z
N MET A 1 -17.68 38.70 19.45
CA MET A 1 -17.68 37.25 19.75
C MET A 1 -17.14 36.58 18.51
N ASP A 2 -15.82 36.63 18.35
CA ASP A 2 -15.14 36.17 17.15
C ASP A 2 -14.74 34.71 17.36
N GLY A 3 -15.52 33.82 16.73
CA GLY A 3 -15.26 32.39 16.72
C GLY A 3 -13.97 32.11 15.98
N MET A 4 -12.90 31.90 16.74
CA MET A 4 -11.63 31.39 16.22
C MET A 4 -11.84 29.98 15.68
N SER A 5 -12.10 29.88 14.38
CA SER A 5 -12.01 28.63 13.63
C SER A 5 -10.55 28.18 13.65
N ARG A 6 -10.24 27.16 14.46
CA ARG A 6 -8.93 26.53 14.46
C ARG A 6 -8.78 25.78 13.14
N ILE A 7 -8.02 26.34 12.20
CA ILE A 7 -7.49 25.58 11.06
C ILE A 7 -6.55 24.55 11.69
N GLN A 8 -7.04 23.31 11.85
CA GLN A 8 -6.14 22.21 12.17
C GLN A 8 -5.24 22.01 10.95
N PRO A 9 -3.92 21.87 11.11
CA PRO A 9 -3.07 21.50 9.98
C PRO A 9 -3.60 20.17 9.45
N GLU A 10 -4.20 20.20 8.26
CA GLU A 10 -4.59 18.98 7.57
C GLU A 10 -3.35 18.10 7.44
N ASN A 11 -3.40 16.87 7.98
CA ASN A 11 -2.35 15.91 7.69
C ASN A 11 -2.26 15.79 6.15
N PRO A 12 -1.11 16.13 5.54
CA PRO A 12 -1.04 16.26 4.10
C PRO A 12 -1.30 14.89 3.46
N LYS A 13 -2.24 14.83 2.50
CA LYS A 13 -2.46 13.64 1.68
C LYS A 13 -1.16 13.32 0.94
N ARG A 14 -0.73 12.06 0.99
CA ARG A 14 0.43 11.56 0.24
C ARG A 14 -0.02 10.45 -0.67
N GLU A 15 0.58 10.38 -1.86
CA GLU A 15 0.28 9.40 -2.90
C GLU A 15 1.58 8.90 -3.53
N TRP A 16 1.64 7.61 -3.82
CA TRP A 16 2.72 6.95 -4.54
C TRP A 16 2.13 6.13 -5.68
N LEU A 17 2.73 6.23 -6.86
CA LEU A 17 2.35 5.44 -8.04
C LEU A 17 3.38 4.34 -8.27
N VAL A 18 2.91 3.10 -8.40
CA VAL A 18 3.73 1.91 -8.60
C VAL A 18 3.35 1.29 -9.94
N ARG A 19 4.35 0.96 -10.77
CA ARG A 19 4.09 0.17 -11.99
C ARG A 19 3.75 -1.25 -11.57
N CYS A 20 2.65 -1.76 -12.08
CA CYS A 20 2.16 -3.11 -11.83
C CYS A 20 1.63 -3.70 -13.14
N GLU A 21 1.13 -4.93 -13.09
CA GLU A 21 0.40 -5.58 -14.18
C GLU A 21 -1.08 -5.66 -13.79
N ASP A 22 -1.98 -5.52 -14.75
CA ASP A 22 -3.42 -5.77 -14.54
C ASP A 22 -3.77 -7.26 -14.53
N GLY A 23 -5.05 -7.60 -14.34
CA GLY A 23 -5.50 -9.00 -14.37
C GLY A 23 -5.25 -9.73 -15.70
N GLY A 24 -4.94 -9.01 -16.78
CA GLY A 24 -4.57 -9.53 -18.10
C GLY A 24 -3.06 -9.66 -18.35
N GLY A 25 -2.23 -9.12 -17.45
CA GLY A 25 -0.77 -9.07 -17.60
C GLY A 25 -0.28 -7.86 -18.39
N ASP A 26 -1.15 -6.88 -18.69
CA ASP A 26 -0.75 -5.64 -19.35
C ASP A 26 -0.19 -4.63 -18.34
N LEU A 27 0.71 -3.77 -18.80
CA LEU A 27 1.35 -2.76 -17.93
C LEU A 27 0.31 -1.75 -17.41
N ALA A 28 0.23 -1.64 -16.09
CA ALA A 28 -0.71 -0.78 -15.39
C ALA A 28 -0.05 0.07 -14.29
N VAL A 29 -0.85 0.89 -13.59
CA VAL A 29 -0.41 1.72 -12.47
C VAL A 29 -1.31 1.50 -11.27
N CYS A 30 -0.70 1.11 -10.16
CA CYS A 30 -1.32 0.97 -8.86
C CYS A 30 -1.03 2.23 -8.03
N ALA A 31 -1.97 2.67 -7.20
CA ALA A 31 -1.78 3.83 -6.33
C ALA A 31 -1.84 3.45 -4.85
N ILE A 32 -0.92 4.00 -4.07
CA ILE A 32 -0.93 3.92 -2.61
C ILE A 32 -1.20 5.32 -2.08
N THR A 33 -2.26 5.51 -1.31
CA THR A 33 -2.57 6.80 -0.68
C THR A 33 -2.49 6.70 0.83
N VAL A 34 -2.13 7.81 1.47
CA VAL A 34 -2.22 7.97 2.93
C VAL A 34 -3.08 9.18 3.25
N SER A 35 -4.12 8.96 4.05
CA SER A 35 -5.05 9.98 4.49
C SER A 35 -5.58 9.64 5.87
N ARG A 36 -5.64 10.61 6.80
CA ARG A 36 -6.27 10.44 8.13
C ARG A 36 -5.86 9.18 8.91
N GLY A 37 -4.61 8.72 8.76
CA GLY A 37 -4.08 7.54 9.46
C GLY A 37 -4.45 6.19 8.82
N THR A 38 -5.04 6.21 7.62
CA THR A 38 -5.30 5.01 6.81
C THR A 38 -4.39 4.98 5.59
N ILE A 39 -4.06 3.77 5.15
CA ILE A 39 -3.41 3.51 3.85
C ILE A 39 -4.49 2.93 2.93
N GLU A 40 -4.63 3.45 1.73
CA GLU A 40 -5.51 2.88 0.71
C GLU A 40 -4.66 2.42 -0.47
N LEU A 41 -4.91 1.19 -0.91
CA LEU A 41 -4.27 0.54 -2.04
C LEU A 41 -5.30 0.44 -3.16
N PHE A 42 -5.01 1.05 -4.30
CA PHE A 42 -5.83 1.00 -5.50
C PHE A 42 -5.11 0.18 -6.56
N GLY A 43 -5.70 -0.96 -6.91
CA GLY A 43 -5.33 -1.77 -8.06
C GLY A 43 -5.79 -1.13 -9.37
N PRO A 44 -5.33 -1.65 -10.51
CA PRO A 44 -5.63 -1.09 -11.82
C PRO A 44 -7.08 -1.34 -12.27
N ASP A 45 -7.73 -2.38 -11.73
CA ASP A 45 -9.09 -2.80 -12.09
C ASP A 45 -10.16 -2.34 -11.06
N ASP A 46 -9.98 -1.13 -10.51
CA ASP A 46 -10.81 -0.56 -9.44
C ASP A 46 -10.86 -1.38 -8.13
N GLU A 47 -9.96 -2.35 -7.97
CA GLU A 47 -9.80 -3.07 -6.70
C GLU A 47 -9.24 -2.12 -5.64
N GLN A 48 -9.90 -2.05 -4.49
CA GLN A 48 -9.48 -1.20 -3.39
C GLN A 48 -9.35 -2.00 -2.09
N THR A 49 -8.22 -1.83 -1.41
CA THR A 49 -8.02 -2.33 -0.04
C THR A 49 -7.61 -1.19 0.88
N THR A 50 -8.20 -1.12 2.07
CA THR A 50 -7.86 -0.11 3.09
C THR A 50 -7.25 -0.76 4.32
N LEU A 51 -6.11 -0.23 4.77
CA LEU A 51 -5.40 -0.64 5.97
C LEU A 51 -5.49 0.45 7.04
N SER A 52 -5.77 0.05 8.28
CA SER A 52 -5.82 0.95 9.43
C SER A 52 -5.41 0.23 10.71
N GLY A 53 -4.88 0.96 11.68
CA GLY A 53 -4.55 0.41 13.00
C GLY A 53 -3.63 -0.82 12.93
N SER A 54 -4.05 -1.91 13.57
CA SER A 54 -3.29 -3.18 13.61
C SER A 54 -3.13 -3.82 12.24
N HIS A 55 -4.06 -3.62 11.30
CA HIS A 55 -3.97 -4.19 9.95
C HIS A 55 -2.73 -3.70 9.18
N ILE A 56 -2.18 -2.52 9.53
CA ILE A 56 -0.93 -2.04 8.93
C ILE A 56 0.26 -2.89 9.38
N ALA A 57 0.30 -3.27 10.66
CA ALA A 57 1.37 -4.10 11.21
C ALA A 57 1.29 -5.53 10.63
N ASP A 58 0.08 -6.10 10.60
CA ASP A 58 -0.16 -7.43 10.06
C ASP A 58 0.17 -7.51 8.57
N TYR A 59 -0.28 -6.51 7.78
CA TYR A 59 0.02 -6.42 6.35
C TYR A 59 1.53 -6.30 6.11
N ARG A 60 2.23 -5.49 6.91
CA ARG A 60 3.69 -5.34 6.79
C ARG A 60 4.41 -6.65 7.05
N GLN A 61 4.05 -7.35 8.12
CA GLN A 61 4.66 -8.65 8.43
C GLN A 61 4.42 -9.66 7.29
N ALA A 62 3.17 -9.78 6.82
CA ALA A 62 2.85 -10.70 5.75
C ALA A 62 3.57 -10.36 4.43
N LEU A 63 3.73 -9.06 4.12
CA LEU A 63 4.48 -8.62 2.95
C LEU A 63 5.97 -8.94 3.08
N ASP A 64 6.57 -8.72 4.25
CA ASP A 64 7.98 -9.04 4.50
C ASP A 64 8.23 -10.56 4.36
N GLU A 65 7.33 -11.40 4.87
CA GLU A 65 7.37 -12.87 4.70
C GLU A 65 7.26 -13.28 3.23
N ALA A 66 6.33 -12.68 2.48
CA ALA A 66 6.14 -12.96 1.06
C ALA A 66 7.35 -12.53 0.20
N ILE A 67 7.97 -11.38 0.51
CA ILE A 67 9.21 -10.94 -0.14
C ILE A 67 10.33 -11.93 0.10
N ALA A 68 10.55 -12.34 1.36
CA ALA A 68 11.59 -13.30 1.69
C ALA A 68 11.42 -14.63 0.94
N GLN A 69 10.17 -15.11 0.81
CA GLN A 69 9.88 -16.30 0.03
C GLN A 69 10.18 -16.11 -1.46
N ALA A 70 9.74 -14.99 -2.06
CA ALA A 70 9.98 -14.70 -3.47
C ALA A 70 11.49 -14.60 -3.78
N GLU A 71 12.26 -13.94 -2.91
CA GLU A 71 13.71 -13.87 -3.03
C GLU A 71 14.37 -15.25 -2.93
N HIS A 72 13.93 -16.07 -1.99
CA HIS A 72 14.40 -17.45 -1.86
C HIS A 72 14.15 -18.24 -3.16
N ASP A 73 12.94 -18.18 -3.70
CA ASP A 73 12.56 -18.89 -4.92
C ASP A 73 13.37 -18.42 -6.14
N LEU A 74 13.64 -17.11 -6.25
CA LEU A 74 14.49 -16.54 -7.30
C LEU A 74 15.96 -16.92 -7.14
N SER A 75 16.45 -17.08 -5.90
CA SER A 75 17.84 -17.41 -5.62
C SER A 75 18.21 -18.85 -6.00
N GLY A 76 17.22 -19.72 -6.21
CA GLY A 76 17.37 -20.98 -6.95
C GLY A 76 18.54 -21.84 -6.51
N THR A 77 18.89 -21.89 -5.22
CA THR A 77 19.71 -23.01 -4.74
C THR A 77 18.75 -24.17 -4.47
N PRO A 78 18.69 -25.19 -5.34
CA PRO A 78 17.95 -26.39 -5.00
C PRO A 78 18.59 -26.99 -3.75
N VAL A 79 17.83 -27.08 -2.65
CA VAL A 79 18.20 -27.92 -1.52
C VAL A 79 18.24 -29.35 -2.04
N THR A 80 19.45 -29.86 -2.23
CA THR A 80 19.70 -31.30 -2.39
C THR A 80 20.18 -31.84 -1.05
#